data_AF-M8B947-F1
#
_entry.id   AF-M8B947-F1
#
_cell.length_a   1.000
_cell.length_b   1.000
_cell.length_c   1.000
_cell.angle_alpha   90.00
_cell.angle_beta   90.00
_cell.angle_gamma   90.00
#
_symmetry.space_group_name_H-M   'P 1'
#
loop_
_entity.id
_entity.type
_entity.pdbx_description
1 polymer ?
#
loop_
_entity_poly.entity_id
_entity_poly.type
_entity_poly.pdbx_seq_one_letter_code
_entity_poly.pdbx_strand_id
1 'polypeptide(L)'
;MVVLWVLYKSWGSPLRTKRFQVVVILLFIGGIIKCLQKPWSLKNASFSSLANSCDESQRTTSREEDLEKYVLEARVFVLSEEHPPRRSNMSYIYKPVMLFLDMAYPYPDRLTNMKYFFVWRNAKDYIELERILANIFEVLYIREDMKNYKQCSRGWLCGMFTFVLCFYTLIMGFLMTPISAKNRVDGIVTAVLLFGTTVLEFLAPKIMGWYRKIKWPDTMAQHSLIGYFARSRRHTMLMRFARFFQCKDLLDQNWPMKPSYSSMHITKLVHQHIRDGWKEYIKDAGSYREFNDIRGQWTLVRKSCDESLGWSLEKPFDESVLLWHIATDLCFHQMDTSLGHECASRSREISNYMMHLLFLNPEMLMPGSRSNLFKFVCRELRVILKGEGTSGKEKRLVQKTIDNLKSNDDAKETFIHDAWLLAQGLMDIGDESKTWKVIQGVWLEMLCFSAGRCRGYLHAKSLGSGLEYLSYVWLLLAHMGMETFSERIQRTMSINLLKQRRERLRNTGSDSNTLFVSPDEGANPFDEIVVLP
;
A
#
# COMPACT_ATOMS: atom_id res chain seq x y z
N MET A 1 -22.57 26.96 -13.61
CA MET A 1 -23.37 27.95 -12.85
C MET A 1 -23.17 29.37 -13.37
N VAL A 2 -21.98 29.99 -13.27
CA VAL A 2 -21.72 31.37 -13.76
C VAL A 2 -22.06 31.56 -15.25
N VAL A 3 -21.66 30.61 -16.10
CA VAL A 3 -21.89 30.65 -17.56
C VAL A 3 -23.38 30.60 -17.93
N LEU A 4 -24.17 29.76 -17.25
CA LEU A 4 -25.62 29.63 -17.47
C LEU A 4 -26.36 30.88 -17.00
N TRP A 5 -25.92 31.49 -15.89
CA TRP A 5 -26.48 32.74 -15.38
C TRP A 5 -26.20 33.94 -16.30
N VAL A 6 -24.97 34.04 -16.84
CA VAL A 6 -24.59 35.10 -17.80
C VAL A 6 -25.37 34.96 -19.11
N LEU A 7 -25.57 33.74 -19.63
CA LEU A 7 -26.37 33.48 -20.83
C LEU A 7 -27.85 33.79 -20.64
N TYR A 8 -28.44 33.30 -19.54
CA TYR A 8 -29.84 33.58 -19.19
C TYR A 8 -30.12 35.08 -19.15
N LYS A 9 -29.18 35.85 -18.59
CA LYS A 9 -29.30 37.31 -18.49
C LYS A 9 -28.94 38.05 -19.78
N SER A 10 -28.12 37.49 -20.67
CA SER A 10 -27.71 38.14 -21.92
C SER A 10 -28.69 37.95 -23.07
N TRP A 11 -29.54 36.91 -23.03
CA TRP A 11 -30.43 36.55 -24.14
C TRP A 11 -31.65 37.47 -24.27
N GLY A 12 -31.99 38.25 -23.24
CA GLY A 12 -33.25 39.01 -23.16
C GLY A 12 -33.20 40.53 -23.30
N SER A 13 -32.04 41.18 -23.51
CA SER A 13 -31.98 42.67 -23.52
C SER A 13 -31.63 43.27 -24.90
N PRO A 14 -32.49 44.11 -25.50
CA PRO A 14 -32.34 44.63 -26.87
C PRO A 14 -31.30 45.74 -27.04
N LEU A 15 -30.66 46.21 -25.96
CA LEU A 15 -29.55 47.18 -26.02
C LEU A 15 -28.23 46.53 -25.63
N ARG A 16 -27.49 45.98 -26.60
CA ARG A 16 -26.07 45.65 -26.40
C ARG A 16 -25.29 45.80 -27.70
N THR A 17 -24.24 46.62 -27.65
CA THR A 17 -23.25 46.77 -28.72
C THR A 17 -22.66 45.41 -29.10
N LYS A 18 -22.38 45.17 -30.39
CA LYS A 18 -21.77 43.92 -30.92
C LYS A 18 -20.58 43.42 -30.06
N ARG A 19 -19.84 44.34 -29.45
CA ARG A 19 -18.71 44.07 -28.54
C ARG A 19 -19.08 43.28 -27.29
N PHE A 20 -20.26 43.49 -26.70
CA PHE A 20 -20.68 42.75 -25.50
C PHE A 20 -21.01 41.29 -25.82
N GLN A 21 -21.65 41.04 -26.97
CA GLN A 21 -21.97 39.68 -27.43
C GLN A 21 -20.69 38.87 -27.65
N VAL A 22 -19.63 39.46 -28.21
CA VAL A 22 -18.33 38.80 -28.40
C VAL A 22 -17.69 38.37 -27.08
N VAL A 23 -17.70 39.24 -26.06
CA VAL A 23 -17.13 38.92 -24.73
C VAL A 23 -17.89 37.76 -24.06
N VAL A 24 -19.22 37.75 -24.16
CA VAL A 24 -20.05 36.66 -23.62
C VAL A 24 -19.81 35.34 -24.35
N ILE A 25 -19.73 35.37 -25.68
CA ILE A 25 -19.45 34.18 -26.50
C ILE A 25 -18.07 33.60 -26.16
N LEU A 26 -17.06 34.45 -26.00
CA LEU A 26 -15.72 34.01 -25.62
C LEU A 26 -15.68 33.38 -24.22
N LEU A 27 -16.35 33.99 -23.22
CA LEU A 27 -16.49 33.40 -21.89
C LEU A 27 -17.25 32.08 -21.91
N PHE A 28 -18.27 31.97 -22.76
CA PHE A 28 -19.04 30.74 -22.94
C PHE A 28 -18.18 29.62 -23.53
N ILE A 29 -17.44 29.90 -24.61
CA ILE A 29 -16.52 28.94 -25.25
C ILE A 29 -15.43 28.51 -24.26
N GLY A 30 -14.78 29.45 -23.57
CA GLY A 30 -13.76 29.15 -22.56
C GLY A 30 -14.32 28.33 -21.39
N GLY A 31 -15.53 28.65 -20.95
CA GLY A 31 -16.25 27.92 -19.91
C GLY A 31 -16.59 26.48 -20.31
N ILE A 32 -17.08 26.27 -21.55
CA ILE A 32 -17.35 24.92 -22.09
C ILE A 32 -16.05 24.12 -22.20
N ILE A 33 -15.00 24.71 -22.77
CA ILE A 33 -13.71 24.01 -22.92
C ILE A 33 -13.21 23.53 -21.56
N LYS A 34 -13.24 24.38 -20.53
CA LYS A 34 -12.88 23.99 -19.15
C LYS A 34 -13.81 22.95 -18.55
N CYS A 35 -15.11 23.07 -18.82
CA CYS A 35 -16.11 22.13 -18.33
C CYS A 35 -15.90 20.73 -18.93
N LEU A 36 -15.51 20.64 -20.20
CA LEU A 36 -15.23 19.39 -20.90
C LEU A 36 -13.82 18.84 -20.60
N GLN A 37 -12.85 19.72 -20.30
CA GLN A 37 -11.49 19.32 -19.95
C GLN A 37 -11.46 18.42 -18.71
N LYS A 38 -12.28 18.71 -17.69
CA LYS A 38 -12.35 17.90 -16.46
C LYS A 38 -12.82 16.45 -16.73
N PRO A 39 -14.02 16.18 -17.29
CA PRO A 39 -14.46 14.84 -17.65
C PRO A 39 -13.52 14.13 -18.61
N TRP A 40 -12.98 14.83 -19.61
CA TRP A 40 -12.04 14.22 -20.57
C TRP A 40 -10.76 13.77 -19.88
N SER A 41 -10.23 14.60 -18.99
CA SER A 41 -9.06 14.24 -18.19
C SER A 41 -9.33 13.10 -17.20
N LEU A 42 -10.53 13.04 -16.61
CA LEU A 42 -10.96 11.96 -15.73
C LEU A 42 -11.13 10.64 -16.52
N LYS A 43 -11.66 10.71 -17.75
CA LYS A 43 -11.77 9.57 -18.67
C LYS A 43 -10.39 9.05 -19.03
N ASN A 44 -9.44 9.91 -19.37
CA ASN A 44 -8.08 9.50 -19.74
C ASN A 44 -7.31 8.90 -18.54
N ALA A 45 -7.52 9.42 -17.33
CA ALA A 45 -6.92 8.89 -16.10
C ALA A 45 -7.69 7.67 -15.53
N SER A 46 -8.81 7.28 -16.13
CA SER A 46 -9.56 6.11 -15.67
C SER A 46 -8.74 4.83 -15.87
N PHE A 47 -8.85 3.88 -14.93
CA PHE A 47 -8.17 2.59 -15.04
C PHE A 47 -8.52 1.86 -16.35
N SER A 48 -9.75 1.96 -16.85
CA SER A 48 -10.13 1.40 -18.16
C SER A 48 -9.36 2.03 -19.33
N SER A 49 -9.17 3.36 -19.33
CA SER A 49 -8.42 4.04 -20.38
C SER A 49 -6.93 3.73 -20.30
N LEU A 50 -6.39 3.67 -19.08
CA LEU A 50 -5.00 3.28 -18.84
C LEU A 50 -4.74 1.82 -19.24
N ALA A 51 -5.66 0.91 -18.91
CA ALA A 51 -5.60 -0.49 -19.33
C ALA A 51 -5.59 -0.62 -20.85
N ASN A 52 -6.52 0.04 -21.56
CA ASN A 52 -6.57 0.02 -23.02
C ASN A 52 -5.33 0.62 -23.70
N SER A 53 -4.59 1.49 -23.01
CA SER A 53 -3.35 2.08 -23.51
C SER A 53 -2.10 1.20 -23.32
N CYS A 54 -2.22 0.20 -22.44
CA CYS A 54 -1.21 -0.83 -22.28
C CYS A 54 -1.46 -1.90 -23.35
N ASP A 55 -0.58 -1.98 -24.36
CA ASP A 55 -0.69 -2.92 -25.48
C ASP A 55 -1.20 -4.31 -25.09
N GLU A 56 -2.19 -4.81 -25.84
CA GLU A 56 -2.61 -6.20 -25.89
C GLU A 56 -1.48 -7.07 -26.48
N SER A 57 -0.51 -7.42 -25.67
CA SER A 57 0.52 -8.41 -26.03
C SER A 57 1.15 -8.84 -24.71
N GLN A 58 0.90 -10.04 -24.17
CA GLN A 58 1.09 -11.33 -24.82
C GLN A 58 0.10 -12.34 -24.23
N ARG A 59 -0.59 -13.10 -25.09
CA ARG A 59 -1.10 -14.42 -24.71
C ARG A 59 0.13 -15.29 -24.44
N THR A 60 0.51 -15.47 -23.18
CA THR A 60 1.56 -16.42 -22.79
C THR A 60 1.03 -17.83 -23.02
N THR A 61 1.44 -18.44 -24.12
CA THR A 61 1.06 -19.81 -24.50
C THR A 61 1.68 -20.87 -23.58
N SER A 62 2.68 -20.53 -22.75
CA SER A 62 3.28 -21.45 -21.75
C SER A 62 3.94 -20.70 -20.58
N ARG A 63 3.13 -20.22 -19.61
CA ARG A 63 3.62 -19.42 -18.46
C ARG A 63 4.64 -20.12 -17.56
N GLU A 64 4.61 -21.45 -17.50
CA GLU A 64 5.53 -22.22 -16.65
C GLU A 64 6.93 -22.26 -17.26
N GLU A 65 7.04 -22.55 -18.56
CA GLU A 65 8.32 -22.55 -19.28
C GLU A 65 8.93 -21.14 -19.30
N ASP A 66 8.09 -20.11 -19.48
CA ASP A 66 8.52 -18.71 -19.40
C ASP A 66 9.06 -18.35 -18.00
N LEU A 67 8.45 -18.89 -16.93
CA LEU A 67 8.93 -18.69 -15.56
C LEU A 67 10.26 -19.41 -15.30
N GLU A 68 10.38 -20.67 -15.72
CA GLU A 68 11.63 -21.43 -15.58
C GLU A 68 12.78 -20.72 -16.30
N LYS A 69 12.54 -20.28 -17.54
CA LYS A 69 13.50 -19.50 -18.32
C LYS A 69 13.87 -18.20 -17.60
N TYR A 70 12.89 -17.46 -17.10
CA TYR A 70 13.11 -16.24 -16.34
C TYR A 70 13.99 -16.47 -15.11
N VAL A 71 13.67 -17.47 -14.29
CA VAL A 71 14.43 -17.79 -13.07
C VAL A 71 15.85 -18.20 -13.42
N LEU A 72 16.05 -19.00 -14.47
CA LEU A 72 17.37 -19.39 -14.94
C LEU A 72 18.22 -18.18 -15.35
N GLU A 73 17.68 -17.30 -16.21
CA GLU A 73 18.39 -16.09 -16.66
C GLU A 73 18.69 -15.11 -15.51
N ALA A 74 17.74 -14.96 -14.58
CA ALA A 74 17.92 -14.15 -13.37
C ALA A 74 19.05 -14.70 -12.50
N ARG A 75 19.09 -16.03 -12.29
CA ARG A 75 20.14 -16.68 -11.50
C ARG A 75 21.51 -16.56 -12.13
N VAL A 76 21.62 -16.74 -13.45
CA VAL A 76 22.88 -16.54 -14.19
C VAL A 76 23.44 -15.13 -13.92
N PHE A 77 22.57 -14.11 -13.97
CA PHE A 77 22.98 -12.73 -13.66
C PHE A 77 23.38 -12.54 -12.18
N VAL A 78 22.63 -13.11 -11.24
CA VAL A 78 22.93 -12.98 -9.80
C VAL A 78 24.28 -13.62 -9.45
N LEU A 79 24.63 -14.73 -10.11
CA LEU A 79 25.87 -15.45 -9.88
C LEU A 79 27.07 -14.86 -10.64
N SER A 80 26.85 -14.16 -11.77
CA SER A 80 27.94 -13.59 -12.57
C SER A 80 28.55 -12.31 -11.99
N GLU A 81 27.90 -11.68 -11.00
CA GLU A 81 28.29 -10.38 -10.40
C GLU A 81 28.64 -9.30 -11.44
N GLU A 82 28.03 -9.36 -12.63
CA GLU A 82 28.32 -8.45 -13.74
C GLU A 82 27.90 -7.00 -13.47
N HIS A 83 28.57 -6.07 -14.15
CA HIS A 83 28.32 -4.63 -14.07
C HIS A 83 26.88 -4.29 -14.49
N PRO A 84 26.26 -3.26 -13.88
CA PRO A 84 24.88 -2.90 -14.19
C PRO A 84 24.73 -2.55 -15.68
N PRO A 85 23.60 -2.91 -16.32
CA PRO A 85 23.35 -2.55 -17.71
C PRO A 85 23.47 -1.02 -17.90
N ARG A 86 24.09 -0.59 -19.00
CA ARG A 86 24.23 0.84 -19.33
C ARG A 86 22.85 1.50 -19.37
N ARG A 87 22.78 2.71 -18.80
CA ARG A 87 21.61 3.59 -18.59
C ARG A 87 20.82 3.98 -19.86
N SER A 88 21.12 3.41 -21.03
CA SER A 88 20.78 3.99 -22.33
C SER A 88 19.35 3.72 -22.84
N ASN A 89 18.60 2.78 -22.26
CA ASN A 89 17.22 2.48 -22.71
C ASN A 89 16.18 2.71 -21.61
N MET A 90 16.31 3.82 -20.88
CA MET A 90 15.41 4.18 -19.77
C MET A 90 13.96 4.47 -20.21
N SER A 91 13.67 4.47 -21.52
CA SER A 91 12.32 4.66 -22.09
C SER A 91 11.30 3.58 -21.68
N TYR A 92 11.75 2.38 -21.25
CA TYR A 92 10.86 1.25 -20.98
C TYR A 92 10.59 0.98 -19.49
N ILE A 93 11.35 1.61 -18.57
CA ILE A 93 11.13 1.54 -17.11
C ILE A 93 9.85 2.32 -16.70
N TYR A 94 9.18 2.97 -17.66
CA TYR A 94 8.10 3.94 -17.46
C TYR A 94 6.68 3.40 -17.72
N LYS A 95 6.44 2.09 -17.66
CA LYS A 95 5.07 1.54 -17.50
C LYS A 95 4.69 1.08 -16.07
N PRO A 96 5.07 1.77 -14.96
CA PRO A 96 4.61 1.39 -13.61
C PRO A 96 3.08 1.30 -13.50
N VAL A 97 2.34 2.02 -14.33
CA VAL A 97 0.87 2.01 -14.38
C VAL A 97 0.31 0.59 -14.50
N MET A 98 1.01 -0.34 -15.17
CA MET A 98 0.60 -1.75 -15.27
C MET A 98 0.47 -2.40 -13.89
N LEU A 99 1.43 -2.17 -13.00
CA LEU A 99 1.40 -2.71 -11.64
C LEU A 99 0.17 -2.22 -10.87
N PHE A 100 -0.20 -0.94 -11.02
CA PHE A 100 -1.37 -0.35 -10.36
C PHE A 100 -2.71 -0.83 -10.93
N LEU A 101 -2.68 -1.40 -12.13
CA LEU A 101 -3.82 -2.00 -12.83
C LEU A 101 -3.99 -3.50 -12.53
N ASP A 102 -3.23 -4.05 -11.59
CA ASP A 102 -3.13 -5.51 -11.37
C ASP A 102 -2.71 -6.27 -12.65
N MET A 103 -1.86 -5.65 -13.48
CA MET A 103 -1.28 -6.28 -14.67
C MET A 103 0.14 -6.76 -14.37
N ALA A 104 0.42 -8.01 -14.69
CA ALA A 104 1.74 -8.60 -14.54
C ALA A 104 2.72 -8.05 -15.60
N TYR A 105 3.97 -7.81 -15.21
CA TYR A 105 5.01 -7.51 -16.20
C TYR A 105 5.36 -8.77 -16.99
N PRO A 106 5.55 -8.65 -18.33
CA PRO A 106 6.23 -9.66 -19.11
C PRO A 106 7.59 -9.99 -18.49
N TYR A 107 7.98 -11.28 -18.51
CA TYR A 107 9.25 -11.71 -17.90
C TYR A 107 10.50 -10.99 -18.43
N PRO A 108 10.62 -10.63 -19.73
CA PRO A 108 11.76 -9.85 -20.21
C PRO A 108 11.88 -8.47 -19.56
N ASP A 109 10.75 -7.76 -19.41
CA ASP A 109 10.71 -6.45 -18.76
C ASP A 109 11.03 -6.58 -17.27
N ARG A 110 10.49 -7.62 -16.61
CA ARG A 110 10.80 -7.95 -15.22
C ARG A 110 12.28 -8.22 -15.01
N LEU A 111 12.91 -9.00 -15.90
CA LEU A 111 14.34 -9.30 -15.82
C LEU A 111 15.18 -8.04 -16.00
N THR A 112 14.77 -7.15 -16.91
CA THR A 112 15.44 -5.85 -17.12
C THR A 112 15.36 -4.98 -15.88
N ASN A 113 14.19 -4.88 -15.25
CA ASN A 113 14.02 -4.17 -13.98
C ASN A 113 14.87 -4.80 -12.88
N MET A 114 14.81 -6.13 -12.73
CA MET A 114 15.57 -6.85 -11.72
C MET A 114 17.06 -6.55 -11.83
N LYS A 115 17.65 -6.65 -13.02
CA LYS A 115 19.08 -6.39 -13.25
C LYS A 115 19.50 -4.99 -12.80
N TYR A 116 18.64 -3.99 -12.97
CA TYR A 116 18.92 -2.62 -12.55
C TYR A 116 18.82 -2.45 -11.03
N PHE A 117 17.72 -2.90 -10.42
CA PHE A 117 17.46 -2.70 -8.99
C PHE A 117 18.33 -3.61 -8.10
N PHE A 118 18.76 -4.77 -8.59
CA PHE A 118 19.59 -5.71 -7.83
C PHE A 118 20.97 -5.12 -7.46
N VAL A 119 21.49 -4.21 -8.29
CA VAL A 119 22.82 -3.59 -8.11
C VAL A 119 22.76 -2.36 -7.20
N TRP A 120 21.59 -1.92 -6.74
CA TRP A 120 21.45 -0.80 -5.81
C TRP A 120 22.24 -1.01 -4.50
N ARG A 121 22.86 0.05 -4.01
CA ARG A 121 23.70 0.06 -2.79
C ARG A 121 23.51 1.31 -1.91
N ASN A 122 22.96 2.40 -2.44
CA ASN A 122 23.10 3.73 -1.84
C ASN A 122 21.76 4.43 -1.60
N ALA A 123 21.78 5.49 -0.78
CA ALA A 123 20.58 6.30 -0.50
C ALA A 123 19.97 6.96 -1.76
N LYS A 124 20.79 7.22 -2.79
CA LYS A 124 20.31 7.74 -4.09
C LYS A 124 19.33 6.80 -4.78
N ASP A 125 19.44 5.51 -4.51
CA ASP A 125 18.60 4.48 -5.12
C ASP A 125 17.19 4.50 -4.51
N TYR A 126 17.05 4.85 -3.23
CA TYR A 126 15.74 5.04 -2.59
C TYR A 126 14.96 6.21 -3.21
N ILE A 127 15.64 7.30 -3.58
CA ILE A 127 15.04 8.45 -4.26
C ILE A 127 14.43 8.03 -5.61
N GLU A 128 14.94 6.97 -6.24
CA GLU A 128 14.37 6.46 -7.49
C GLU A 128 12.98 5.84 -7.27
N LEU A 129 12.74 5.16 -6.14
CA LEU A 129 11.40 4.68 -5.78
C LEU A 129 10.44 5.85 -5.53
N GLU A 130 10.88 6.90 -4.83
CA GLU A 130 10.11 8.13 -4.63
C GLU A 130 9.74 8.77 -5.99
N ARG A 131 10.70 8.83 -6.91
CA ARG A 131 10.50 9.37 -8.26
C ARG A 131 9.50 8.56 -9.06
N ILE A 132 9.56 7.23 -8.97
CA ILE A 132 8.58 6.34 -9.61
C ILE A 132 7.18 6.64 -9.08
N LEU A 133 6.99 6.65 -7.75
CA LEU A 133 5.70 6.95 -7.10
C LEU A 133 5.19 8.35 -7.48
N ALA A 134 6.08 9.35 -7.52
CA ALA A 134 5.76 10.70 -7.95
C ALA A 134 5.20 10.74 -9.38
N ASN A 135 5.88 10.06 -10.32
CA ASN A 135 5.43 9.99 -11.70
C ASN A 135 4.06 9.30 -11.81
N ILE A 136 3.83 8.23 -11.05
CA ILE A 136 2.53 7.54 -11.04
C ILE A 136 1.43 8.43 -10.47
N PHE A 137 1.69 9.13 -9.38
CA PHE A 137 0.74 10.09 -8.84
C PHE A 137 0.42 11.18 -9.85
N GLU A 138 1.42 11.64 -10.59
CA GLU A 138 1.20 12.62 -11.66
C GLU A 138 0.27 12.08 -12.75
N VAL A 139 0.47 10.82 -13.17
CA VAL A 139 -0.40 10.15 -14.14
C VAL A 139 -1.83 10.01 -13.60
N LEU A 140 -1.98 9.47 -12.40
CA LEU A 140 -3.29 9.09 -11.84
C LEU A 140 -4.11 10.30 -11.38
N TYR A 141 -3.48 11.30 -10.76
CA TYR A 141 -4.17 12.41 -10.08
C TYR A 141 -3.97 13.77 -10.75
N ILE A 142 -2.80 14.00 -11.37
CA ILE A 142 -2.46 15.30 -11.99
C ILE A 142 -2.74 15.31 -13.51
N ARG A 143 -3.03 14.14 -14.11
CA ARG A 143 -3.54 13.98 -15.48
C ARG A 143 -2.52 14.29 -16.57
N GLU A 144 -1.27 13.87 -16.36
CA GLU A 144 -0.23 13.95 -17.39
C GLU A 144 0.13 12.56 -17.92
N ASP A 145 -0.01 12.41 -19.23
CA ASP A 145 0.25 11.16 -19.94
C ASP A 145 1.77 11.01 -20.16
N MET A 146 2.36 9.92 -19.65
CA MET A 146 3.81 9.67 -19.67
C MET A 146 4.41 9.61 -21.07
N LYS A 147 3.61 9.26 -22.08
CA LYS A 147 4.07 9.17 -23.47
C LYS A 147 4.14 10.53 -24.17
N ASN A 148 3.53 11.59 -23.62
CA ASN A 148 3.41 12.88 -24.29
C ASN A 148 3.69 14.04 -23.34
N TYR A 149 4.97 14.40 -23.19
CA TYR A 149 5.36 15.74 -22.73
C TYR A 149 4.66 16.86 -23.54
N LYS A 150 4.22 16.56 -24.77
CA LYS A 150 3.38 17.43 -25.62
C LYS A 150 1.94 17.65 -25.10
N GLN A 151 1.37 16.73 -24.30
CA GLN A 151 0.03 16.89 -23.72
C GLN A 151 0.04 17.93 -22.57
N CYS A 152 1.12 17.94 -21.77
CA CYS A 152 1.40 18.96 -20.74
C CYS A 152 1.49 20.37 -21.37
N SER A 153 2.18 20.49 -22.51
CA SER A 153 2.20 21.72 -23.30
C SER A 153 0.79 22.17 -23.70
N ARG A 154 -0.10 21.27 -24.13
CA ARG A 154 -1.48 21.62 -24.52
C ARG A 154 -2.35 22.04 -23.32
N GLY A 155 -2.19 21.41 -22.16
CA GLY A 155 -2.92 21.78 -20.93
C GLY A 155 -2.48 23.12 -20.36
N TRP A 156 -1.17 23.38 -20.35
CA TRP A 156 -0.60 24.65 -19.94
C TRP A 156 -0.93 25.79 -20.92
N LEU A 157 -0.84 25.54 -22.23
CA LEU A 157 -1.27 26.47 -23.27
C LEU A 157 -2.77 26.79 -23.18
N CYS A 158 -3.62 25.79 -22.89
CA CYS A 158 -5.05 26.00 -22.65
C CYS A 158 -5.29 26.84 -21.38
N GLY A 159 -4.57 26.55 -20.29
CA GLY A 159 -4.60 27.33 -19.05
C GLY A 159 -4.20 28.79 -19.28
N MET A 160 -3.08 29.03 -19.96
CA MET A 160 -2.60 30.36 -20.35
C MET A 160 -3.61 31.09 -21.25
N PHE A 161 -4.17 30.40 -22.26
CA PHE A 161 -5.20 30.97 -23.13
C PHE A 161 -6.43 31.40 -22.33
N THR A 162 -6.89 30.56 -21.39
CA THR A 162 -8.04 30.88 -20.55
C THR A 162 -7.75 31.99 -19.52
N PHE A 163 -6.51 32.10 -19.02
CA PHE A 163 -6.08 33.19 -18.17
C PHE A 163 -6.09 34.53 -18.92
N VAL A 164 -5.51 34.57 -20.13
CA VAL A 164 -5.52 35.75 -21.00
C VAL A 164 -6.96 36.16 -21.34
N LEU A 165 -7.83 35.18 -21.62
CA LEU A 165 -9.24 35.44 -21.91
C LEU A 165 -9.97 36.02 -20.69
N CYS A 166 -9.76 35.47 -19.49
CA CYS A 166 -10.35 35.99 -18.25
C CYS A 166 -9.85 37.42 -17.95
N PHE A 167 -8.55 37.67 -18.11
CA PHE A 167 -7.96 38.99 -17.89
C PHE A 167 -8.50 40.03 -18.89
N TYR A 168 -8.62 39.67 -20.17
CA TYR A 168 -9.24 40.51 -21.18
C TYR A 168 -10.71 40.81 -20.84
N THR A 169 -11.48 39.81 -20.39
CA THR A 169 -12.88 40.01 -19.99
C THR A 169 -13.04 40.86 -18.74
N LEU A 170 -12.07 40.81 -17.80
CA LEU A 170 -12.01 41.67 -16.62
C LEU A 170 -11.76 43.13 -17.03
N ILE A 171 -10.77 43.38 -17.91
CA ILE A 171 -10.45 44.72 -18.43
C ILE A 171 -11.65 45.29 -19.19
N MET A 172 -12.22 44.52 -20.11
CA MET A 172 -13.39 44.95 -20.89
C MET A 172 -14.62 45.14 -19.99
N GLY A 173 -14.80 44.33 -18.95
CA GLY A 173 -15.82 44.52 -17.94
C GLY A 173 -15.66 45.85 -17.20
N PHE A 174 -14.45 46.15 -16.71
CA PHE A 174 -14.13 47.38 -15.99
C PHE A 174 -14.31 48.62 -16.88
N LEU A 175 -13.79 48.60 -18.12
CA LEU A 175 -13.94 49.68 -19.09
C LEU A 175 -15.40 49.96 -19.48
N MET A 176 -16.28 48.97 -19.34
CA MET A 176 -17.71 49.08 -19.70
C MET A 176 -18.63 49.34 -18.50
N THR A 177 -18.10 49.34 -17.25
CA THR A 177 -18.87 49.67 -16.03
C THR A 177 -19.59 51.02 -16.05
N PRO A 178 -19.04 52.12 -16.63
CA PRO A 178 -19.77 53.39 -16.64
C PRO A 178 -20.96 53.46 -17.62
N ILE A 179 -21.16 52.45 -18.49
CA ILE A 179 -22.16 52.50 -19.58
C ILE A 179 -23.43 51.67 -19.26
N SER A 180 -23.38 50.76 -18.28
CA SER A 180 -24.47 49.81 -17.98
C SER A 180 -25.11 50.04 -16.59
N ALA A 181 -25.57 51.27 -16.34
CA ALA A 181 -26.24 51.64 -15.10
C ALA A 181 -27.71 51.17 -15.03
N LYS A 182 -27.95 49.85 -14.89
CA LYS A 182 -29.32 49.36 -14.60
C LYS A 182 -29.44 48.36 -13.43
N ASN A 183 -28.35 47.77 -12.92
CA ASN A 183 -28.36 47.02 -11.64
C ASN A 183 -26.94 46.97 -11.04
N ARG A 184 -26.68 47.78 -10.01
CA ARG A 184 -25.36 47.90 -9.34
C ARG A 184 -24.89 46.57 -8.72
N VAL A 185 -25.81 45.79 -8.14
CA VAL A 185 -25.51 44.51 -7.49
C VAL A 185 -24.99 43.48 -8.48
N ASP A 186 -25.62 43.36 -9.65
CA ASP A 186 -25.22 42.41 -10.69
C ASP A 186 -23.82 42.68 -11.25
N GLY A 187 -23.48 43.97 -11.41
CA GLY A 187 -22.15 44.39 -11.81
C GLY A 187 -21.08 44.01 -10.78
N ILE A 188 -21.37 44.22 -9.50
CA ILE A 188 -20.48 43.84 -8.39
C ILE A 188 -20.28 42.32 -8.35
N VAL A 189 -21.37 41.54 -8.39
CA VAL A 189 -21.30 40.07 -8.37
C VAL A 189 -20.49 39.54 -9.56
N THR A 190 -20.71 40.08 -10.77
CA THR A 190 -19.98 39.67 -11.97
C THR A 190 -18.49 40.02 -11.86
N ALA A 191 -18.15 41.21 -11.38
CA ALA A 191 -16.76 41.63 -11.17
C ALA A 191 -16.04 40.75 -10.14
N VAL A 192 -16.70 40.43 -9.01
CA VAL A 192 -16.15 39.54 -7.97
C VAL A 192 -15.91 38.13 -8.53
N LEU A 193 -16.85 37.57 -9.29
CA LEU A 193 -16.68 36.24 -9.90
C LEU A 193 -15.56 36.20 -10.95
N LEU A 194 -15.45 37.23 -11.80
CA LEU A 194 -14.37 37.32 -12.80
C LEU A 194 -13.00 37.51 -12.14
N PHE A 195 -12.93 38.35 -11.11
CA PHE A 195 -11.72 38.54 -10.32
C PHE A 195 -11.30 37.24 -9.63
N GLY A 196 -12.23 36.58 -8.92
CA GLY A 196 -11.98 35.30 -8.27
C GLY A 196 -11.52 34.21 -9.24
N THR A 197 -12.13 34.14 -10.42
CA THR A 197 -11.71 33.19 -11.47
C THR A 197 -10.31 33.53 -11.98
N THR A 198 -10.00 34.79 -12.25
CA THR A 198 -8.68 35.22 -12.72
C THR A 198 -7.58 34.92 -11.68
N VAL A 199 -7.86 35.17 -10.40
CA VAL A 199 -6.96 34.84 -9.29
C VAL A 199 -6.76 33.32 -9.19
N LEU A 200 -7.82 32.53 -9.27
CA LEU A 200 -7.73 31.06 -9.26
C LEU A 200 -6.88 30.53 -10.42
N GLU A 201 -7.05 31.06 -11.63
CA GLU A 201 -6.27 30.66 -12.81
C GLU A 201 -4.80 31.05 -12.72
N PHE A 202 -4.49 32.17 -12.06
CA PHE A 202 -3.11 32.58 -11.79
C PHE A 202 -2.46 31.71 -10.70
N LEU A 203 -3.21 31.37 -9.66
CA LEU A 203 -2.72 30.60 -8.53
C LEU A 203 -2.63 29.11 -8.82
N ALA A 204 -3.55 28.53 -9.59
CA ALA A 204 -3.61 27.09 -9.88
C ALA A 204 -2.28 26.51 -10.41
N PRO A 205 -1.62 27.05 -11.46
CA PRO A 205 -0.34 26.52 -11.93
C PRO A 205 0.79 26.71 -10.91
N LYS A 206 0.73 27.76 -10.08
CA LYS A 206 1.70 27.97 -8.99
C LYS A 206 1.53 26.97 -7.86
N ILE A 207 0.28 26.71 -7.46
CA ILE A 207 -0.09 25.70 -6.47
C ILE A 207 0.32 24.31 -6.97
N MET A 208 0.01 23.97 -8.22
CA MET A 208 0.43 22.71 -8.84
C MET A 208 1.95 22.58 -8.92
N GLY A 209 2.65 23.63 -9.35
CA GLY A 209 4.11 23.66 -9.37
C GLY A 209 4.75 23.56 -7.98
N TRP A 210 4.06 24.05 -6.94
CA TRP A 210 4.46 23.89 -5.55
C TRP A 210 4.22 22.45 -5.05
N TYR A 211 3.05 21.85 -5.33
CA TYR A 211 2.76 20.45 -5.03
C TYR A 211 3.78 19.50 -5.68
N ARG A 212 4.22 19.78 -6.92
CA ARG A 212 5.29 19.00 -7.59
C ARG A 212 6.65 19.06 -6.88
N LYS A 213 6.89 20.10 -6.07
CA LYS A 213 8.12 20.26 -5.29
C LYS A 213 7.99 19.71 -3.87
N ILE A 214 6.80 19.29 -3.44
CA ILE A 214 6.63 18.65 -2.14
C ILE A 214 7.36 17.32 -2.19
N LYS A 215 8.36 17.18 -1.32
CA LYS A 215 9.06 15.92 -1.14
C LYS A 215 8.06 14.89 -0.59
N TRP A 216 8.02 13.71 -1.20
CA TRP A 216 7.18 12.63 -0.72
C TRP A 216 7.58 12.27 0.72
N PRO A 217 6.60 12.04 1.61
CA PRO A 217 6.88 11.80 3.01
C PRO A 217 7.69 10.50 3.18
N ASP A 218 8.91 10.62 3.69
CA ASP A 218 9.77 9.51 4.12
C ASP A 218 9.37 9.08 5.54
N THR A 219 8.10 8.74 5.71
CA THR A 219 7.53 8.38 7.00
C THR A 219 6.71 7.10 6.94
N MET A 220 6.84 6.30 7.98
CA MET A 220 6.01 5.13 8.23
C MET A 220 5.03 5.42 9.34
N ALA A 221 3.74 5.12 9.11
CA ALA A 221 2.76 5.12 10.17
C ALA A 221 3.15 4.09 11.25
N GLN A 222 2.76 4.33 12.49
CA GLN A 222 3.12 3.50 13.63
C GLN A 222 1.89 3.25 14.49
N HIS A 223 1.68 2.01 14.91
CA HIS A 223 0.59 1.68 15.82
C HIS A 223 0.98 0.57 16.80
N SER A 224 1.46 0.93 18.00
CA SER A 224 1.65 -0.04 19.09
C SER A 224 0.30 -0.37 19.75
N LEU A 225 -0.04 -1.65 19.84
CA LEU A 225 -1.26 -2.13 20.49
C LEU A 225 -1.23 -1.83 21.99
N ILE A 226 -0.11 -2.11 22.65
CA ILE A 226 0.10 -1.86 24.08
C ILE A 226 0.09 -0.35 24.36
N GLY A 227 0.72 0.44 23.50
CA GLY A 227 0.73 1.90 23.56
C GLY A 227 -0.67 2.50 23.40
N TYR A 228 -1.46 2.02 22.43
CA TYR A 228 -2.86 2.41 22.28
C TYR A 228 -3.67 2.05 23.53
N PHE A 229 -3.55 0.81 24.01
CA PHE A 229 -4.29 0.34 25.18
C PHE A 229 -3.97 1.19 26.43
N ALA A 230 -2.70 1.49 26.68
CA ALA A 230 -2.27 2.35 27.77
C ALA A 230 -2.85 3.78 27.66
N ARG A 231 -2.85 4.38 26.47
CA ARG A 231 -3.44 5.71 26.23
C ARG A 231 -4.96 5.73 26.37
N SER A 232 -5.64 4.70 25.89
CA SER A 232 -7.11 4.56 26.02
C SER A 232 -7.56 4.55 27.49
N ARG A 233 -6.75 3.96 28.38
CA ARG A 233 -6.96 3.98 29.83
C ARG A 233 -6.59 5.32 30.48
N ARG A 234 -5.62 6.06 29.93
CA ARG A 234 -5.25 7.38 30.47
C ARG A 234 -6.33 8.44 30.20
N HIS A 235 -6.97 8.39 29.04
CA HIS A 235 -7.94 9.41 28.61
C HIS A 235 -9.39 8.89 28.70
N THR A 236 -9.77 8.31 29.85
CA THR A 236 -11.11 7.70 30.06
C THR A 236 -12.26 8.67 29.80
N MET A 237 -12.13 9.94 30.19
CA MET A 237 -13.15 10.97 29.97
C MET A 237 -13.32 11.29 28.48
N LEU A 238 -12.22 11.51 27.74
CA LEU A 238 -12.27 11.73 26.30
C LEU A 238 -12.90 10.52 25.58
N MET A 239 -12.58 9.30 26.01
CA MET A 239 -13.16 8.07 25.47
C MET A 239 -14.63 7.88 25.83
N ARG A 240 -15.11 8.50 26.91
CA ARG A 240 -16.56 8.57 27.23
C ARG A 240 -17.26 9.58 26.31
N PHE A 241 -16.68 10.76 26.10
CA PHE A 241 -17.22 11.75 25.16
C PHE A 241 -17.26 11.23 23.72
N ALA A 242 -16.20 10.57 23.26
CA ALA A 242 -16.15 10.01 21.91
C ALA A 242 -17.19 8.90 21.70
N ARG A 243 -17.47 8.10 22.74
CA ARG A 243 -18.58 7.13 22.70
C ARG A 243 -19.94 7.80 22.68
N PHE A 244 -20.12 8.88 23.44
CA PHE A 244 -21.37 9.64 23.46
C PHE A 244 -21.71 10.20 22.07
N PHE A 245 -20.72 10.73 21.35
CA PHE A 245 -20.90 11.23 19.98
C PHE A 245 -20.77 10.17 18.87
N GLN A 246 -20.61 8.89 19.23
CA GLN A 246 -20.37 7.79 18.27
C GLN A 246 -19.14 7.98 17.36
N CYS A 247 -18.23 8.89 17.71
CA CYS A 247 -17.00 9.17 16.95
C CYS A 247 -15.77 8.42 17.51
N LYS A 248 -15.98 7.46 18.42
CA LYS A 248 -14.88 6.69 19.03
C LYS A 248 -14.01 6.00 17.98
N ASP A 249 -14.62 5.37 16.97
CA ASP A 249 -13.85 4.71 15.92
C ASP A 249 -13.03 5.72 15.08
N LEU A 250 -13.58 6.90 14.79
CA LEU A 250 -12.84 7.98 14.11
C LEU A 250 -11.70 8.53 14.97
N LEU A 251 -11.91 8.64 16.28
CA LEU A 251 -10.90 9.08 17.23
C LEU A 251 -9.80 8.03 17.39
N ASP A 252 -10.16 6.76 17.42
CA ASP A 252 -9.22 5.63 17.44
C ASP A 252 -8.38 5.60 16.14
N GLN A 253 -9.00 5.88 14.99
CA GLN A 253 -8.32 5.93 13.70
C GLN A 253 -7.34 7.11 13.56
N ASN A 254 -7.72 8.27 14.09
CA ASN A 254 -6.93 9.49 14.00
C ASN A 254 -6.08 9.75 15.25
N TRP A 255 -6.00 8.78 16.17
CA TRP A 255 -5.24 8.95 17.41
C TRP A 255 -3.75 9.05 17.07
N PRO A 256 -3.08 10.21 17.27
CA PRO A 256 -1.76 10.42 16.73
C PRO A 256 -0.73 9.52 17.43
N MET A 257 -0.15 8.59 16.68
CA MET A 257 1.15 8.01 16.99
C MET A 257 2.23 8.77 16.23
N LYS A 258 3.40 8.97 16.82
CA LYS A 258 4.51 9.62 16.13
C LYS A 258 4.93 8.72 14.96
N PRO A 259 4.98 9.23 13.71
CA PRO A 259 5.49 8.45 12.59
C PRO A 259 6.97 8.10 12.81
N SER A 260 7.41 7.00 12.21
CA SER A 260 8.83 6.63 12.13
C SER A 260 9.43 7.17 10.83
N TYR A 261 10.71 7.54 10.86
CA TYR A 261 11.50 8.01 9.70
C TYR A 261 12.47 6.93 9.19
N SER A 262 12.15 5.65 9.46
CA SER A 262 13.01 4.50 9.14
C SER A 262 12.70 3.85 7.78
N SER A 263 11.80 4.42 6.98
CA SER A 263 11.38 3.87 5.67
C SER A 263 12.54 3.56 4.74
N MET A 264 13.51 4.48 4.58
CA MET A 264 14.72 4.20 3.79
C MET A 264 15.52 3.02 4.36
N HIS A 265 15.71 2.95 5.68
CA HIS A 265 16.52 1.91 6.32
C HIS A 265 15.86 0.53 6.22
N ILE A 266 14.54 0.44 6.43
CA ILE A 266 13.78 -0.79 6.28
C ILE A 266 13.75 -1.22 4.81
N THR A 267 13.63 -0.29 3.86
CA THR A 267 13.68 -0.60 2.43
C THR A 267 15.04 -1.20 2.01
N LYS A 268 16.14 -0.74 2.62
CA LYS A 268 17.46 -1.36 2.44
C LYS A 268 17.53 -2.78 3.02
N LEU A 269 16.88 -3.04 4.16
CA LEU A 269 16.79 -4.39 4.71
C LEU A 269 15.97 -5.31 3.82
N VAL A 270 14.85 -4.83 3.26
CA VAL A 270 14.05 -5.57 2.27
C VAL A 270 14.88 -5.88 1.02
N HIS A 271 15.61 -4.89 0.50
CA HIS A 271 16.52 -5.10 -0.64
C HIS A 271 17.53 -6.20 -0.36
N GLN A 272 18.19 -6.15 0.80
CA GLN A 272 19.15 -7.16 1.22
C GLN A 272 18.49 -8.55 1.35
N HIS A 273 17.31 -8.64 1.96
CA HIS A 273 16.57 -9.88 2.10
C HIS A 273 16.26 -10.53 0.74
N ILE A 274 15.80 -9.76 -0.25
CA ILE A 274 15.51 -10.26 -1.61
C ILE A 274 16.79 -10.74 -2.30
N ARG A 275 17.91 -10.05 -2.09
CA ARG A 275 19.21 -10.45 -2.65
C ARG A 275 19.71 -11.76 -2.06
N ASP A 276 19.60 -11.89 -0.74
CA ASP A 276 19.98 -13.12 -0.06
C ASP A 276 19.05 -14.25 -0.53
N GLY A 277 17.76 -13.99 -0.74
CA GLY A 277 16.81 -14.94 -1.33
C GLY A 277 17.26 -15.45 -2.71
N TRP A 278 17.61 -14.55 -3.63
CA TRP A 278 18.12 -14.92 -4.95
C TRP A 278 19.45 -15.69 -4.90
N LYS A 279 20.35 -15.34 -3.98
CA LYS A 279 21.67 -16.00 -3.86
C LYS A 279 21.56 -17.37 -3.20
N GLU A 280 20.85 -17.45 -2.08
CA GLU A 280 20.90 -18.57 -1.16
C GLU A 280 19.73 -19.53 -1.36
N TYR A 281 18.51 -19.03 -1.59
CA TYR A 281 17.28 -19.83 -1.55
C TYR A 281 16.74 -20.20 -2.94
N ILE A 282 16.62 -19.25 -3.86
CA ILE A 282 15.94 -19.46 -5.15
C ILE A 282 16.87 -20.23 -6.10
N LYS A 283 16.48 -21.45 -6.46
CA LYS A 283 17.22 -22.32 -7.40
C LYS A 283 16.46 -22.60 -8.70
N ASP A 284 15.14 -22.59 -8.65
CA ASP A 284 14.24 -23.01 -9.72
C ASP A 284 12.87 -22.29 -9.56
N ALA A 285 11.94 -22.53 -10.48
CA ALA A 285 10.62 -21.90 -10.47
C ALA A 285 9.79 -22.25 -9.20
N GLY A 286 9.95 -23.45 -8.65
CA GLY A 286 9.28 -23.89 -7.43
C GLY A 286 9.80 -23.13 -6.21
N SER A 287 11.12 -23.14 -5.99
CA SER A 287 11.75 -22.38 -4.90
C SER A 287 11.57 -20.86 -5.04
N TYR A 288 11.46 -20.33 -6.25
CA TYR A 288 11.07 -18.94 -6.50
C TYR A 288 9.66 -18.62 -5.97
N ARG A 289 8.67 -19.48 -6.26
CA ARG A 289 7.29 -19.30 -5.76
C ARG A 289 7.21 -19.45 -4.25
N GLU A 290 7.93 -20.44 -3.70
CA GLU A 290 8.00 -20.69 -2.26
C GLU A 290 8.57 -19.48 -1.52
N PHE A 291 9.68 -18.90 -2.02
CA PHE A 291 10.27 -17.68 -1.49
C PHE A 291 9.30 -16.49 -1.49
N ASN A 292 8.41 -16.44 -2.48
CA ASN A 292 7.38 -15.42 -2.54
C ASN A 292 6.24 -15.70 -1.55
N ASP A 293 6.04 -16.92 -1.07
CA ASP A 293 4.93 -17.30 -0.18
C ASP A 293 5.31 -17.43 1.30
N ILE A 294 6.60 -17.47 1.62
CA ILE A 294 7.08 -17.44 3.01
C ILE A 294 6.74 -16.11 3.70
N ARG A 295 6.53 -16.20 5.01
CA ARG A 295 6.14 -15.11 5.92
C ARG A 295 6.84 -15.22 7.27
N GLY A 296 8.02 -15.85 7.29
CA GLY A 296 8.87 -16.07 8.45
C GLY A 296 9.60 -17.42 8.43
N GLN A 297 9.13 -18.37 7.62
CA GLN A 297 9.63 -19.75 7.63
C GLN A 297 11.13 -19.82 7.27
N TRP A 298 11.58 -19.05 6.29
CA TRP A 298 12.98 -19.12 5.86
C TRP A 298 13.92 -18.61 6.94
N THR A 299 13.55 -17.52 7.63
CA THR A 299 14.28 -17.00 8.77
C THR A 299 14.36 -18.02 9.90
N LEU A 300 13.25 -18.67 10.26
CA LEU A 300 13.24 -19.66 11.35
C LEU A 300 14.15 -20.85 11.02
N VAL A 301 14.06 -21.40 9.81
CA VAL A 301 14.92 -22.52 9.36
C VAL A 301 16.40 -22.11 9.37
N ARG A 302 16.74 -20.94 8.82
CA ARG A 302 18.12 -20.43 8.79
C ARG A 302 18.73 -20.19 10.18
N LYS A 303 17.90 -19.98 11.19
CA LYS A 303 18.33 -19.67 12.55
C LYS A 303 18.18 -20.87 13.50
N SER A 304 17.70 -22.00 12.98
CA SER A 304 17.40 -23.21 13.73
C SER A 304 16.39 -22.93 14.86
N CYS A 305 15.30 -22.27 14.50
CA CYS A 305 14.21 -21.89 15.41
C CYS A 305 12.83 -22.35 14.89
N ASP A 306 12.79 -23.15 13.83
CA ASP A 306 11.56 -23.65 13.20
C ASP A 306 10.84 -24.68 14.08
N GLU A 307 11.56 -25.60 14.73
CA GLU A 307 10.95 -26.57 15.64
C GLU A 307 10.26 -25.92 16.84
N SER A 308 10.84 -24.84 17.40
CA SER A 308 10.31 -24.18 18.60
C SER A 308 9.30 -23.08 18.31
N LEU A 309 9.43 -22.37 17.20
CA LEU A 309 8.61 -21.18 16.89
C LEU A 309 7.73 -21.34 15.64
N GLY A 310 7.85 -22.44 14.89
CA GLY A 310 7.15 -22.65 13.61
C GLY A 310 5.62 -22.58 13.72
N TRP A 311 5.06 -23.13 14.80
CA TRP A 311 3.62 -23.11 15.10
C TRP A 311 3.02 -21.69 15.07
N SER A 312 3.81 -20.66 15.39
CA SER A 312 3.36 -19.26 15.40
C SER A 312 3.04 -18.70 13.99
N LEU A 313 3.58 -19.34 12.95
CA LEU A 313 3.39 -18.97 11.54
C LEU A 313 2.31 -19.79 10.84
N GLU A 314 1.72 -20.79 11.50
CA GLU A 314 0.67 -21.66 10.95
C GLU A 314 -0.73 -21.06 11.06
N LYS A 315 -0.90 -20.04 11.92
CA LYS A 315 -2.16 -19.29 12.07
C LYS A 315 -2.51 -18.49 10.80
N PRO A 316 -3.77 -18.03 10.65
CA PRO A 316 -4.11 -17.03 9.63
C PRO A 316 -3.18 -15.82 9.69
N PHE A 317 -2.90 -15.18 8.54
CA PHE A 317 -1.83 -14.18 8.46
C PHE A 317 -2.02 -12.98 9.39
N ASP A 318 -3.25 -12.47 9.47
CA ASP A 318 -3.64 -11.37 10.36
C ASP A 318 -3.49 -11.74 11.84
N GLU A 319 -3.78 -12.99 12.21
CA GLU A 319 -3.48 -13.53 13.55
C GLU A 319 -1.98 -13.66 13.80
N SER A 320 -1.19 -14.18 12.86
CA SER A 320 0.27 -14.25 13.01
C SER A 320 0.88 -12.86 13.18
N VAL A 321 0.44 -11.86 12.42
CA VAL A 321 0.88 -10.45 12.59
C VAL A 321 0.56 -9.95 13.99
N LEU A 322 -0.65 -10.20 14.50
CA LEU A 322 -1.04 -9.78 15.83
C LEU A 322 -0.26 -10.50 16.94
N LEU A 323 -0.05 -11.82 16.78
CA LEU A 323 0.69 -12.68 17.70
C LEU A 323 2.15 -12.21 17.82
N TRP A 324 2.82 -12.08 16.68
CA TRP A 324 4.20 -11.61 16.60
C TRP A 324 4.35 -10.16 17.07
N HIS A 325 3.34 -9.30 16.86
CA HIS A 325 3.38 -7.92 17.36
C HIS A 325 3.45 -7.88 18.89
N ILE A 326 2.55 -8.61 19.55
CA ILE A 326 2.52 -8.68 21.01
C ILE A 326 3.83 -9.31 21.51
N ALA A 327 4.26 -10.44 20.94
CA ALA A 327 5.52 -11.08 21.33
C ALA A 327 6.73 -10.15 21.18
N THR A 328 6.80 -9.38 20.08
CA THR A 328 7.87 -8.39 19.85
C THR A 328 7.88 -7.32 20.93
N ASP A 329 6.72 -6.76 21.29
CA ASP A 329 6.61 -5.73 22.35
C ASP A 329 6.95 -6.32 23.74
N LEU A 330 6.61 -7.59 24.00
CA LEU A 330 6.99 -8.30 25.24
C LEU A 330 8.52 -8.46 25.33
N CYS A 331 9.17 -8.99 24.29
CA CYS A 331 10.63 -9.13 24.23
C CYS A 331 11.33 -7.76 24.36
N PHE A 332 10.83 -6.73 23.65
CA PHE A 332 11.41 -5.38 23.66
C PHE A 332 11.47 -4.75 25.06
N HIS A 333 10.52 -5.10 25.93
CA HIS A 333 10.45 -4.55 27.28
C HIS A 333 11.14 -5.41 28.35
N GLN A 334 11.39 -6.70 28.07
CA GLN A 334 12.07 -7.64 28.96
C GLN A 334 13.58 -7.71 28.75
N MET A 335 14.06 -7.64 27.50
CA MET A 335 15.48 -7.74 27.16
C MET A 335 16.23 -6.42 27.36
N ASP A 336 17.55 -6.48 27.57
CA ASP A 336 18.39 -5.28 27.58
C ASP A 336 18.71 -4.85 26.14
N THR A 337 18.04 -3.81 25.65
CA THR A 337 18.21 -3.33 24.27
C THR A 337 19.58 -2.71 23.96
N SER A 338 20.52 -2.70 24.91
CA SER A 338 21.87 -2.14 24.75
C SER A 338 22.68 -2.87 23.66
N LEU A 339 22.54 -4.20 23.54
CA LEU A 339 23.10 -5.00 22.46
C LEU A 339 22.07 -5.21 21.34
N GLY A 340 22.28 -4.59 20.17
CA GLY A 340 21.36 -4.72 19.04
C GLY A 340 20.23 -3.68 18.99
N HIS A 341 20.41 -2.52 19.65
CA HIS A 341 19.46 -1.40 19.68
C HIS A 341 18.84 -1.07 18.32
N GLU A 342 19.64 -1.02 17.24
CA GLU A 342 19.11 -0.76 15.90
C GLU A 342 18.22 -1.90 15.37
N CYS A 343 18.62 -3.15 15.58
CA CYS A 343 17.86 -4.31 15.12
C CYS A 343 16.53 -4.41 15.87
N ALA A 344 16.57 -4.24 17.19
CA ALA A 344 15.39 -4.20 18.05
C ALA A 344 14.45 -3.04 17.68
N SER A 345 14.99 -1.83 17.51
CA SER A 345 14.23 -0.65 17.10
C SER A 345 13.56 -0.86 15.76
N ARG A 346 14.30 -1.30 14.72
CA ARG A 346 13.73 -1.54 13.39
C ARG A 346 12.70 -2.66 13.40
N SER A 347 12.92 -3.73 14.16
CA SER A 347 11.95 -4.81 14.33
C SER A 347 10.63 -4.29 14.91
N ARG A 348 10.72 -3.46 15.94
CA ARG A 348 9.54 -2.84 16.56
C ARG A 348 8.84 -1.85 15.63
N GLU A 349 9.60 -1.10 14.83
CA GLU A 349 9.04 -0.17 13.83
C GLU A 349 8.27 -0.89 12.71
N ILE A 350 8.81 -2.01 12.20
CA ILE A 350 8.12 -2.85 11.21
C ILE A 350 6.86 -3.46 11.85
N SER A 351 7.00 -4.03 13.05
CA SER A 351 5.88 -4.59 13.82
C SER A 351 4.73 -3.59 14.02
N ASN A 352 5.05 -2.37 14.46
CA ASN A 352 4.08 -1.27 14.62
C ASN A 352 3.45 -0.85 13.28
N TYR A 353 4.19 -0.90 12.18
CA TYR A 353 3.65 -0.60 10.85
C TYR A 353 2.69 -1.70 10.36
N MET A 354 3.05 -2.96 10.56
CA MET A 354 2.18 -4.09 10.22
C MET A 354 0.88 -4.07 11.04
N MET A 355 0.95 -3.67 12.31
CA MET A 355 -0.25 -3.41 13.12
C MET A 355 -1.07 -2.21 12.66
N HIS A 356 -0.40 -1.15 12.19
CA HIS A 356 -1.10 -0.04 11.56
C HIS A 356 -1.91 -0.52 10.35
N LEU A 357 -1.32 -1.36 9.49
CA LEU A 357 -2.04 -1.96 8.37
C LEU A 357 -3.21 -2.82 8.85
N LEU A 358 -3.02 -3.71 9.81
CA LEU A 358 -4.11 -4.55 10.35
C LEU A 358 -5.30 -3.73 10.88
N PHE A 359 -5.02 -2.60 11.53
CA PHE A 359 -6.05 -1.80 12.17
C PHE A 359 -6.71 -0.78 11.23
N LEU A 360 -5.92 -0.07 10.42
CA LEU A 360 -6.38 1.09 9.64
C LEU A 360 -6.53 0.80 8.15
N ASN A 361 -5.71 -0.10 7.61
CA ASN A 361 -5.70 -0.45 6.18
C ASN A 361 -5.70 -1.98 5.96
N PRO A 362 -6.65 -2.74 6.55
CA PRO A 362 -6.61 -4.21 6.55
C PRO A 362 -6.60 -4.81 5.14
N GLU A 363 -7.28 -4.17 4.18
CA GLU A 363 -7.27 -4.57 2.77
C GLU A 363 -5.86 -4.52 2.15
N MET A 364 -4.99 -3.61 2.61
CA MET A 364 -3.60 -3.53 2.18
C MET A 364 -2.70 -4.52 2.91
N LEU A 365 -3.06 -4.96 4.12
CA LEU A 365 -2.33 -6.03 4.81
C LEU A 365 -2.42 -7.33 4.01
N MET A 366 -3.65 -7.75 3.72
CA MET A 366 -4.01 -8.87 2.84
C MET A 366 -5.53 -8.83 2.61
N PRO A 367 -6.02 -9.19 1.41
CA PRO A 367 -7.45 -9.40 1.18
C PRO A 367 -8.09 -10.29 2.24
N GLY A 368 -9.15 -9.82 2.88
CA GLY A 368 -9.87 -10.56 3.93
C GLY A 368 -9.31 -10.42 5.35
N SER A 369 -8.30 -9.56 5.58
CA SER A 369 -7.76 -9.32 6.93
C SER A 369 -8.82 -8.78 7.90
N ARG A 370 -8.85 -9.32 9.12
CA ARG A 370 -9.89 -9.05 10.12
C ARG A 370 -9.46 -7.94 11.10
N SER A 371 -9.85 -6.70 10.84
CA SER A 371 -9.50 -5.55 11.71
C SER A 371 -10.14 -5.62 13.11
N ASN A 372 -11.19 -6.42 13.31
CA ASN A 372 -11.82 -6.62 14.62
C ASN A 372 -10.94 -7.40 15.62
N LEU A 373 -9.92 -8.15 15.15
CA LEU A 373 -8.96 -8.85 16.01
C LEU A 373 -8.25 -7.90 16.99
N PHE A 374 -7.97 -6.68 16.55
CA PHE A 374 -7.43 -5.63 17.42
C PHE A 374 -8.34 -5.32 18.62
N LYS A 375 -9.65 -5.16 18.36
CA LYS A 375 -10.65 -4.88 19.39
C LYS A 375 -10.82 -6.08 20.33
N PHE A 376 -10.72 -7.30 19.80
CA PHE A 376 -10.77 -8.54 20.55
C PHE A 376 -9.61 -8.63 21.56
N VAL A 377 -8.36 -8.47 21.13
CA VAL A 377 -7.19 -8.51 22.03
C VAL A 377 -7.23 -7.37 23.06
N CYS A 378 -7.68 -6.18 22.67
CA CYS A 378 -7.90 -5.09 23.64
C CYS A 378 -8.92 -5.44 24.73
N ARG A 379 -9.91 -6.30 24.43
CA ARG A 379 -10.88 -6.79 25.42
C ARG A 379 -10.22 -7.81 26.35
N GLU A 380 -9.48 -8.77 25.80
CA GLU A 380 -8.74 -9.77 26.61
C GLU A 380 -7.73 -9.09 27.55
N LEU A 381 -6.92 -8.15 27.06
CA LEU A 381 -6.00 -7.37 27.89
C LEU A 381 -6.71 -6.67 29.04
N ARG A 382 -7.97 -6.23 28.83
CA ARG A 382 -8.75 -5.59 29.89
C ARG A 382 -9.14 -6.54 31.01
N VAL A 383 -9.47 -7.78 30.65
CA VAL A 383 -9.81 -8.87 31.58
C VAL A 383 -8.58 -9.29 32.35
N ILE A 384 -7.46 -9.58 31.67
CA ILE A 384 -6.19 -9.99 32.30
C ILE A 384 -5.71 -8.94 33.30
N LEU A 385 -5.85 -7.66 32.96
CA LEU A 385 -5.42 -6.55 33.83
C LEU A 385 -6.47 -6.11 34.86
N LYS A 386 -7.54 -6.90 35.06
CA LYS A 386 -8.63 -6.71 36.04
C LYS A 386 -9.20 -5.28 36.13
N GLY A 387 -9.18 -4.55 35.02
CA GLY A 387 -9.62 -3.14 35.02
C GLY A 387 -8.79 -2.16 35.88
N GLU A 388 -7.67 -2.58 36.50
CA GLU A 388 -6.91 -1.73 37.41
C GLU A 388 -6.30 -0.52 36.68
N GLY A 389 -6.55 0.67 37.22
CA GLY A 389 -6.19 1.97 36.64
C GLY A 389 -4.70 2.27 36.63
N THR A 390 -3.86 1.45 36.01
CA THR A 390 -2.45 1.80 35.82
C THR A 390 -2.33 2.75 34.65
N SER A 391 -2.39 4.05 34.93
CA SER A 391 -1.77 5.10 34.10
C SER A 391 -0.25 4.91 34.15
N GLY A 392 0.26 3.87 33.48
CA GLY A 392 1.67 3.49 33.46
C GLY A 392 2.30 3.65 32.07
N LYS A 393 3.61 3.90 32.02
CA LYS A 393 4.45 3.74 30.81
C LYS A 393 4.29 2.31 30.27
N GLU A 394 4.31 2.11 28.95
CA GLU A 394 4.12 0.81 28.26
C GLU A 394 4.83 -0.37 28.95
N LYS A 395 6.09 -0.17 29.36
CA LYS A 395 6.89 -1.16 30.11
C LYS A 395 6.22 -1.70 31.38
N ARG A 396 5.54 -0.85 32.17
CA ARG A 396 4.83 -1.28 33.39
C ARG A 396 3.61 -2.13 33.07
N LEU A 397 2.91 -1.79 31.98
CA LEU A 397 1.75 -2.54 31.52
C LEU A 397 2.17 -3.93 31.07
N VAL A 398 3.25 -4.01 30.29
CA VAL A 398 3.85 -5.29 29.86
C VAL A 398 4.25 -6.15 31.06
N GLN A 399 4.98 -5.58 32.03
CA GLN A 399 5.39 -6.34 33.21
C GLN A 399 4.19 -6.95 33.94
N LYS A 400 3.15 -6.14 34.16
CA LYS A 400 1.94 -6.60 34.84
C LYS A 400 1.18 -7.67 34.05
N THR A 401 1.12 -7.54 32.74
CA THR A 401 0.54 -8.59 31.88
C THR A 401 1.27 -9.91 32.09
N ILE A 402 2.61 -9.88 32.09
CA ILE A 402 3.43 -11.07 32.31
C ILE A 402 3.21 -11.66 33.70
N ASP A 403 3.19 -10.84 34.75
CA ASP A 403 2.98 -11.29 36.13
C ASP A 403 1.61 -11.97 36.28
N ASN A 404 0.57 -11.43 35.64
CA ASN A 404 -0.77 -12.01 35.64
C ASN A 404 -0.85 -13.31 34.81
N LEU A 405 -0.15 -13.40 33.68
CA LEU A 405 -0.09 -14.63 32.88
C LEU A 405 0.63 -15.77 33.61
N LYS A 406 1.66 -15.46 34.41
CA LYS A 406 2.37 -16.46 35.22
C LYS A 406 1.57 -16.98 36.41
N SER A 407 0.66 -16.17 36.94
CA SER A 407 -0.06 -16.45 38.20
C SER A 407 -1.49 -16.98 38.00
N ASN A 408 -2.04 -16.91 36.78
CA ASN A 408 -3.43 -17.25 36.53
C ASN A 408 -3.57 -18.43 35.54
N ASP A 409 -3.98 -19.59 36.06
CA ASP A 409 -4.21 -20.79 35.24
C ASP A 409 -5.36 -20.59 34.23
N ASP A 410 -6.36 -19.78 34.54
CA ASP A 410 -7.49 -19.47 33.64
C ASP A 410 -7.06 -18.66 32.39
N ALA A 411 -5.84 -18.10 32.39
CA ALA A 411 -5.33 -17.33 31.25
C ALA A 411 -4.68 -18.20 30.16
N LYS A 412 -4.47 -19.49 30.41
CA LYS A 412 -3.70 -20.42 29.55
C LYS A 412 -4.32 -20.70 28.17
N GLU A 413 -5.58 -20.32 27.95
CA GLU A 413 -6.29 -20.51 26.67
C GLU A 413 -6.53 -19.19 25.89
N THR A 414 -5.87 -18.10 26.29
CA THR A 414 -6.07 -16.78 25.64
C THR A 414 -5.08 -16.54 24.50
N PHE A 415 -5.46 -15.70 23.54
CA PHE A 415 -4.55 -15.30 22.44
C PHE A 415 -3.28 -14.60 22.97
N ILE A 416 -3.41 -13.87 24.08
CA ILE A 416 -2.29 -13.19 24.75
C ILE A 416 -1.34 -14.19 25.40
N HIS A 417 -1.84 -15.32 25.87
CA HIS A 417 -1.00 -16.40 26.39
C HIS A 417 -0.19 -17.05 25.26
N ASP A 418 -0.78 -17.32 24.10
CA ASP A 418 -0.01 -17.76 22.91
C ASP A 418 1.12 -16.76 22.58
N ALA A 419 0.83 -15.46 22.60
CA ALA A 419 1.83 -14.43 22.34
C ALA A 419 2.96 -14.43 23.39
N TRP A 420 2.62 -14.72 24.65
CA TRP A 420 3.59 -14.90 25.71
C TRP A 420 4.45 -16.15 25.52
N LEU A 421 3.87 -17.28 25.12
CA LEU A 421 4.63 -18.50 24.80
C LEU A 421 5.61 -18.26 23.65
N LEU A 422 5.19 -17.53 22.61
CA LEU A 422 6.07 -17.12 21.52
C LEU A 422 7.21 -16.21 22.04
N ALA A 423 6.89 -15.22 22.87
CA ALA A 423 7.90 -14.34 23.47
C ALA A 423 8.89 -15.13 24.35
N GLN A 424 8.42 -16.11 25.10
CA GLN A 424 9.25 -16.99 25.91
C GLN A 424 10.20 -17.82 25.04
N GLY A 425 9.68 -18.48 24.00
CA GLY A 425 10.53 -19.23 23.07
C GLY A 425 11.58 -18.36 22.36
N LEU A 426 11.27 -17.08 22.10
CA LEU A 426 12.24 -16.10 21.60
C LEU A 426 13.30 -15.75 22.65
N MET A 427 12.91 -15.55 23.92
CA MET A 427 13.85 -15.27 25.01
C MET A 427 14.75 -16.47 25.34
N ASP A 428 14.24 -17.69 25.18
CA ASP A 428 14.96 -18.94 25.43
C ASP A 428 16.09 -19.21 24.41
N ILE A 429 16.18 -18.43 23.33
CA ILE A 429 17.34 -18.43 22.42
C ILE A 429 18.64 -18.04 23.15
N GLY A 430 18.54 -17.25 24.24
CA GLY A 430 19.65 -16.87 25.12
C GLY A 430 20.60 -15.81 24.57
N ASP A 431 20.77 -15.71 23.25
CA ASP A 431 21.51 -14.63 22.58
C ASP A 431 20.54 -13.54 22.09
N GLU A 432 20.57 -12.37 22.73
CA GLU A 432 19.72 -11.21 22.37
C GLU A 432 19.97 -10.74 20.94
N SER A 433 21.22 -10.76 20.45
CA SER A 433 21.57 -10.37 19.08
C SER A 433 20.98 -11.35 18.06
N LYS A 434 21.08 -12.65 18.33
CA LYS A 434 20.42 -13.69 17.52
C LYS A 434 18.91 -13.53 17.56
N THR A 435 18.34 -13.30 18.73
CA THR A 435 16.88 -13.14 18.92
C THR A 435 16.33 -11.99 18.09
N TRP A 436 16.94 -10.81 18.18
CA TRP A 436 16.50 -9.67 17.38
C TRP A 436 16.69 -9.87 15.88
N LYS A 437 17.71 -10.63 15.45
CA LYS A 437 17.86 -11.01 14.04
C LYS A 437 16.76 -11.98 13.57
N VAL A 438 16.30 -12.89 14.43
CA VAL A 438 15.15 -13.77 14.15
C VAL A 438 13.88 -12.93 14.00
N ILE A 439 13.60 -12.07 14.98
CA ILE A 439 12.42 -11.20 14.98
C ILE A 439 12.43 -10.28 13.74
N GLN A 440 13.57 -9.65 13.42
CA GLN A 440 13.69 -8.80 12.24
C GLN A 440 13.46 -9.57 10.94
N GLY A 441 14.06 -10.76 10.79
CA GLY A 441 13.90 -11.56 9.59
C GLY A 441 12.46 -12.00 9.34
N VAL A 442 11.75 -12.43 10.40
CA VAL A 442 10.33 -12.79 10.31
C VAL A 442 9.48 -11.57 9.91
N TRP A 443 9.73 -10.41 10.51
CA TRP A 443 9.02 -9.18 10.13
C TRP A 443 9.29 -8.74 8.69
N LEU A 444 10.52 -8.90 8.19
CA LEU A 444 10.83 -8.61 6.79
C LEU A 444 10.09 -9.54 5.84
N GLU A 445 10.04 -10.85 6.15
CA GLU A 445 9.25 -11.80 5.35
C GLU A 445 7.76 -11.48 5.38
N MET A 446 7.17 -11.19 6.55
CA MET A 446 5.76 -10.80 6.65
C MET A 446 5.45 -9.50 5.88
N LEU A 447 6.36 -8.52 5.92
CA LEU A 447 6.23 -7.26 5.19
C LEU A 447 6.29 -7.49 3.67
N CYS A 448 7.24 -8.29 3.19
CA CYS A 448 7.35 -8.67 1.78
C CYS A 448 6.12 -9.45 1.32
N PHE A 449 5.67 -10.40 2.14
CA PHE A 449 4.48 -11.19 1.89
C PHE A 449 3.24 -10.31 1.78
N SER A 450 3.01 -9.39 2.73
CA SER A 450 1.89 -8.43 2.68
C SER A 450 1.94 -7.56 1.42
N ALA A 451 3.11 -6.99 1.10
CA ALA A 451 3.30 -6.18 -0.09
C ALA A 451 3.01 -6.96 -1.39
N GLY A 452 3.41 -8.23 -1.46
CA GLY A 452 3.10 -9.11 -2.60
C GLY A 452 1.65 -9.55 -2.70
N ARG A 453 0.84 -9.39 -1.64
CA ARG A 453 -0.59 -9.76 -1.59
C ARG A 453 -1.53 -8.57 -1.71
N CYS A 454 -1.04 -7.36 -1.55
CA CYS A 454 -1.81 -6.15 -1.74
C CYS A 454 -2.08 -5.89 -3.24
N ARG A 455 -3.31 -5.50 -3.56
CA ARG A 455 -3.69 -5.15 -4.95
C ARG A 455 -3.04 -3.85 -5.37
N GLY A 456 -2.61 -3.78 -6.63
CA GLY A 456 -2.07 -2.58 -7.27
C GLY A 456 -3.00 -1.37 -7.15
N TYR A 457 -4.31 -1.58 -7.30
CA TYR A 457 -5.30 -0.51 -7.14
C TYR A 457 -5.27 0.12 -5.73
N LEU A 458 -5.01 -0.66 -4.68
CA LEU A 458 -4.94 -0.13 -3.31
C LEU A 458 -3.69 0.72 -3.11
N HIS A 459 -2.57 0.36 -3.74
CA HIS A 459 -1.39 1.22 -3.82
C HIS A 459 -1.70 2.52 -4.58
N ALA A 460 -2.50 2.48 -5.65
CA ALA A 460 -2.92 3.69 -6.39
C ALA A 460 -3.82 4.58 -5.54
N LYS A 461 -4.76 3.98 -4.81
CA LYS A 461 -5.68 4.68 -3.92
C LYS A 461 -4.92 5.38 -2.80
N SER A 462 -3.95 4.70 -2.17
CA SER A 462 -3.19 5.28 -1.06
C SER A 462 -2.34 6.49 -1.45
N LEU A 463 -1.89 6.59 -2.71
CA LEU A 463 -1.21 7.77 -3.24
C LEU A 463 -2.04 9.05 -3.10
N GLY A 464 -3.37 8.97 -3.15
CA GLY A 464 -4.27 10.11 -2.99
C GLY A 464 -4.57 10.50 -1.54
N SER A 465 -4.28 9.62 -0.57
CA SER A 465 -4.69 9.76 0.83
C SER A 465 -3.54 9.84 1.85
N GLY A 466 -2.28 9.81 1.40
CA GLY A 466 -1.12 9.96 2.29
C GLY A 466 0.12 9.10 1.97
N LEU A 467 0.04 8.26 0.93
CA LEU A 467 1.04 7.24 0.54
C LEU A 467 1.37 6.25 1.67
N GLU A 468 0.99 4.98 1.46
CA GLU A 468 1.37 3.90 2.36
C GLU A 468 2.80 3.43 2.11
N TYR A 469 3.58 3.23 3.19
CA TYR A 469 4.95 2.72 3.09
C TYR A 469 5.03 1.37 2.36
N LEU A 470 4.01 0.53 2.49
CA LEU A 470 3.89 -0.75 1.79
C LEU A 470 4.06 -0.61 0.27
N SER A 471 3.68 0.53 -0.31
CA SER A 471 3.87 0.82 -1.74
C SER A 471 5.35 0.90 -2.14
N TYR A 472 6.24 1.36 -1.26
CA TYR A 472 7.69 1.32 -1.50
C TYR A 472 8.20 -0.12 -1.54
N VAL A 473 7.80 -0.94 -0.57
CA VAL A 473 8.17 -2.36 -0.48
C VAL A 473 7.66 -3.12 -1.70
N TRP A 474 6.39 -2.91 -2.06
CA TRP A 474 5.75 -3.54 -3.22
C TRP A 474 6.45 -3.16 -4.54
N LEU A 475 6.73 -1.87 -4.76
CA LEU A 475 7.47 -1.46 -5.95
C LEU A 475 8.87 -2.06 -5.98
N LEU A 476 9.56 -2.10 -4.84
CA LEU A 476 10.89 -2.70 -4.76
C LEU A 476 10.84 -4.19 -5.10
N LEU A 477 9.88 -4.95 -4.55
CA LEU A 477 9.65 -6.36 -4.87
C LEU A 477 9.44 -6.55 -6.38
N ALA A 478 8.50 -5.80 -6.97
CA ALA A 478 8.19 -5.88 -8.39
C ALA A 478 9.43 -5.61 -9.27
N HIS A 479 10.20 -4.58 -8.93
CA HIS A 479 11.37 -4.19 -9.70
C HIS A 479 12.61 -5.05 -9.41
N MET A 480 12.66 -5.77 -8.29
CA MET A 480 13.68 -6.79 -8.01
C MET A 480 13.27 -8.20 -8.50
N GLY A 481 12.20 -8.27 -9.30
CA GLY A 481 11.80 -9.49 -9.98
C GLY A 481 10.97 -10.46 -9.14
N MET A 482 10.43 -10.02 -8.00
CA MET A 482 9.52 -10.83 -7.16
C MET A 482 8.09 -10.80 -7.70
N GLU A 483 7.25 -11.74 -7.26
CA GLU A 483 5.84 -11.80 -7.64
C GLU A 483 4.99 -10.82 -6.84
N THR A 484 4.17 -10.05 -7.56
CA THR A 484 3.11 -9.22 -6.98
C THR A 484 1.77 -9.95 -7.03
N PHE A 485 0.70 -9.29 -6.57
CA PHE A 485 -0.64 -9.85 -6.52
C PHE A 485 -1.11 -10.41 -7.87
N SER A 486 -0.85 -9.67 -8.96
CA SER A 486 -1.32 -10.01 -10.31
C SER A 486 -0.74 -11.32 -10.84
N GLU A 487 0.55 -11.60 -10.58
CA GLU A 487 1.17 -12.85 -10.98
C GLU A 487 0.63 -14.03 -10.17
N ARG A 488 0.47 -13.83 -8.86
CA ARG A 488 0.07 -14.89 -7.93
C ARG A 488 -1.31 -15.43 -8.23
N ILE A 489 -2.28 -14.55 -8.47
CA ILE A 489 -3.66 -14.96 -8.78
C ILE A 489 -3.76 -15.69 -10.12
N GLN A 490 -2.77 -15.51 -10.99
CA GLN A 490 -2.71 -16.13 -12.31
C GLN A 490 -1.78 -17.36 -12.35
N ARG A 491 -1.24 -17.80 -11.21
CA ARG A 491 -0.45 -19.04 -11.12
C ARG A 491 -1.34 -20.20 -11.57
N THR A 492 -0.98 -20.80 -12.71
CA THR A 492 -1.64 -22.02 -13.19
C THR A 492 -0.81 -23.19 -12.72
N MET A 493 -1.42 -24.15 -12.03
CA MET A 493 -0.74 -25.41 -11.76
C MET A 493 -0.74 -26.23 -13.05
N SER A 494 0.43 -26.54 -13.61
CA SER A 494 0.51 -27.41 -14.78
C SER A 494 -0.23 -28.71 -14.52
N ILE A 495 -1.10 -29.12 -15.44
CA ILE A 495 -1.83 -30.39 -15.36
C ILE A 495 -0.84 -31.56 -15.22
N ASN A 496 0.36 -31.45 -15.79
CA ASN A 496 1.40 -32.46 -15.68
C ASN A 496 2.01 -32.49 -14.26
N LEU A 497 2.18 -31.34 -13.60
CA LEU A 497 2.59 -31.29 -12.19
C LEU A 497 1.50 -31.84 -11.26
N LEU A 498 0.22 -31.62 -11.57
CA LEU A 498 -0.89 -32.25 -10.86
C LEU A 498 -0.90 -33.77 -11.04
N LYS A 499 -0.63 -34.26 -12.26
CA LYS A 499 -0.49 -35.69 -12.55
C LYS A 499 0.69 -36.30 -11.79
N GLN A 500 1.87 -35.67 -11.83
CA GLN A 500 3.06 -36.11 -11.07
C GLN A 500 2.84 -36.05 -9.55
N ARG A 501 2.13 -35.04 -9.04
CA ARG A 501 1.79 -34.94 -7.61
C ARG A 501 0.80 -36.03 -7.23
N ARG A 502 -0.19 -36.32 -8.07
CA ARG A 502 -1.12 -37.43 -7.89
C ARG A 502 -0.39 -38.78 -7.92
N GLU A 503 0.58 -38.96 -8.81
CA GLU A 503 1.42 -40.16 -8.88
C GLU A 503 2.33 -40.31 -7.66
N ARG A 504 2.97 -39.22 -7.19
CA ARG A 504 3.75 -39.23 -5.94
C ARG A 504 2.88 -39.53 -4.71
N LEU A 505 1.66 -39.00 -4.65
CA LEU A 505 0.69 -39.33 -3.59
C LEU A 505 0.22 -40.79 -3.68
N ARG A 506 0.05 -41.33 -4.90
CA ARG A 506 -0.25 -42.75 -5.12
C ARG A 506 0.87 -43.66 -4.65
N ASN A 507 2.12 -43.28 -4.92
CA ASN A 507 3.31 -44.06 -4.57
C ASN A 507 3.67 -43.94 -3.08
N THR A 508 3.31 -42.84 -2.41
CA THR A 508 3.46 -42.71 -0.95
C THR A 508 2.31 -43.38 -0.19
N GLY A 509 1.15 -43.56 -0.82
CA GLY A 509 0.04 -44.35 -0.28
C GLY A 509 0.22 -45.86 -0.34
N SER A 510 1.17 -46.39 -1.14
CA SER A 510 1.41 -47.84 -1.21
C SER A 510 2.24 -48.40 -0.05
N ASP A 511 2.87 -47.54 0.76
CA ASP A 511 3.69 -47.94 1.90
C ASP A 511 2.95 -47.87 3.25
N SER A 512 1.63 -47.64 3.24
CA SER A 512 0.79 -47.66 4.44
C SER A 512 -0.37 -48.64 4.30
N ASN A 513 -0.05 -49.93 4.44
CA ASN A 513 -1.06 -50.91 4.83
C ASN A 513 -1.45 -50.66 6.29
N THR A 514 -2.51 -49.88 6.53
CA THR A 514 -3.50 -50.15 7.60
C THR A 514 -4.70 -49.19 7.52
N LEU A 515 -5.89 -49.80 7.45
CA LEU A 515 -7.25 -49.25 7.63
C LEU A 515 -7.77 -48.20 6.63
N PHE A 516 -8.31 -48.70 5.51
CA PHE A 516 -9.52 -48.11 4.92
C PHE A 516 -10.73 -48.92 5.38
N VAL A 517 -11.61 -48.29 6.17
CA VAL A 517 -13.01 -48.71 6.33
C VAL A 517 -13.76 -48.21 5.10
N SER A 518 -14.35 -49.13 4.35
CA SER A 518 -15.27 -48.84 3.24
C SER A 518 -16.52 -48.12 3.75
N PRO A 519 -17.04 -47.09 3.07
CA PRO A 519 -18.44 -46.74 3.14
C PRO A 519 -19.19 -47.36 1.95
N ASP A 520 -20.22 -48.12 2.30
CA ASP A 520 -21.23 -48.68 1.40
C ASP A 520 -21.90 -47.64 0.49
N GLU A 521 -22.45 -48.20 -0.57
CA GLU A 521 -23.21 -47.60 -1.65
C GLU A 521 -24.32 -46.63 -1.21
N GLY A 522 -24.48 -45.55 -1.98
CA GLY A 522 -25.79 -44.94 -2.24
C GLY A 522 -26.15 -43.66 -1.48
N ALA A 523 -25.77 -42.51 -2.04
CA ALA A 523 -26.64 -41.32 -2.13
C ALA A 523 -25.93 -40.19 -2.90
N ASN A 524 -26.52 -39.76 -4.01
CA ASN A 524 -26.20 -38.52 -4.72
C ASN A 524 -26.55 -37.30 -3.86
N PRO A 525 -25.70 -36.27 -3.75
CA PRO A 525 -26.13 -34.95 -3.33
C PRO A 525 -25.74 -33.91 -4.40
N PHE A 526 -26.50 -33.88 -5.50
CA PHE A 526 -26.66 -32.68 -6.32
C PHE A 526 -28.14 -32.33 -6.28
N ASP A 527 -28.56 -31.70 -5.19
CA ASP A 527 -29.77 -30.90 -5.12
C ASP A 527 -29.77 -30.19 -3.77
N GLU A 528 -29.33 -28.92 -3.76
CA GLU A 528 -29.86 -27.82 -2.93
C GLU A 528 -28.91 -26.61 -3.04
N ILE A 529 -29.05 -25.87 -4.13
CA ILE A 529 -28.63 -24.46 -4.17
C ILE A 529 -29.76 -23.68 -3.51
N VAL A 530 -29.64 -23.46 -2.20
CA VAL A 530 -30.49 -22.53 -1.47
C VAL A 530 -29.96 -21.11 -1.69
N VAL A 531 -30.60 -20.39 -2.62
CA VAL A 531 -30.54 -18.93 -2.69
C VAL A 531 -31.47 -18.39 -1.62
N LEU A 532 -30.94 -17.58 -0.69
CA LEU A 532 -31.73 -16.83 0.29
C LEU A 532 -31.29 -15.35 0.30
N PRO A 533 -32.22 -14.45 0.69
CA PRO A 533 -32.61 -13.27 -0.09
C PRO A 533 -31.69 -12.05 0.01
#